data_AF-A0A0H2RR69-F1
#
_entry.id   AF-A0A0H2RR69-F1
#
_cell.length_a   1.000
_cell.length_b   1.000
_cell.length_c   1.000
_cell.angle_alpha   90.00
_cell.angle_beta   90.00
_cell.angle_gamma   90.00
#
_symmetry.space_group_name_H-M   'P 1'
#
loop_
_entity.id
_entity.type
_entity.pdbx_description
1 polymer ?
#
loop_
_entity_poly.entity_id
_entity_poly.type
_entity_poly.pdbx_seq_one_letter_code
_entity_poly.pdbx_strand_id
1 'polypeptide(L)'
;MFILCNNEKTIAEVVQFLNQTSCVFLDCEGRDLGTRNGALSIISLGSLHSETIYLVDVVSLSPDLLQPVFDLLGNENLRKVVWDGRMDFSELFFGHATAIDANVLDLQLVDITSRAARGENEYKRNHRLCSGFPWREVRKLQLEDLHALCSLDRALREHDVANVAQKDVNVKKAHASNSTEIWMQRPLTDELLAYAAGDIERITALYEHFLKTGYLEDALLPDLLSQSARYVGFFRSIGRPSDENRFWRSALLPLGILQATGEELQVCGGCKRALSKACYPLPLQETNRNDQEDQLPYCRVCTFISAKFEFRARAVAIEEIAKNVVV
;
A
#
# COMPACT_ATOMS: atom_id res chain seq x y z
N MET A 1 -11.51 -21.57 -4.49
CA MET A 1 -11.18 -22.67 -3.54
C MET A 1 -9.76 -22.44 -3.06
N PHE A 2 -9.43 -22.68 -1.79
CA PHE A 2 -8.04 -22.52 -1.31
C PHE A 2 -7.43 -23.83 -0.81
N ILE A 3 -6.10 -23.92 -0.92
CA ILE A 3 -5.28 -24.99 -0.37
C ILE A 3 -4.34 -24.37 0.66
N LEU A 4 -4.41 -24.84 1.91
CA LEU A 4 -3.46 -24.47 2.96
C LEU A 4 -2.17 -25.28 2.76
N CYS A 5 -1.07 -24.59 2.47
CA CYS A 5 0.25 -25.21 2.32
C CYS A 5 0.99 -25.17 3.65
N ASN A 6 0.95 -26.28 4.39
CA ASN A 6 1.56 -26.43 5.72
C ASN A 6 2.44 -27.69 5.85
N ASN A 7 2.75 -28.33 4.72
CA ASN A 7 3.63 -29.49 4.65
C ASN A 7 4.37 -29.55 3.30
N GLU A 8 5.38 -30.40 3.23
CA GLU A 8 6.25 -30.58 2.05
C GLU A 8 5.48 -30.87 0.76
N LYS A 9 4.45 -31.72 0.80
CA LYS A 9 3.65 -32.07 -0.39
C LYS A 9 2.96 -30.84 -0.97
N THR A 10 2.25 -30.09 -0.12
CA THR A 10 1.55 -28.87 -0.54
C THR A 10 2.50 -27.76 -0.98
N ILE A 11 3.73 -27.75 -0.45
CA ILE A 11 4.78 -26.84 -0.89
C ILE A 11 5.31 -27.22 -2.28
N ALA A 12 5.52 -28.51 -2.55
CA ALA A 12 5.88 -28.96 -3.88
C ALA A 12 4.81 -28.59 -4.93
N GLU A 13 3.52 -28.67 -4.55
CA GLU A 13 2.40 -28.26 -5.39
C GLU A 13 2.42 -26.75 -5.69
N VAL A 14 2.62 -25.87 -4.69
CA VAL A 14 2.68 -24.42 -4.93
C VAL A 14 3.92 -24.03 -5.75
N VAL A 15 5.07 -24.69 -5.54
CA VAL A 15 6.29 -24.47 -6.33
C VAL A 15 6.08 -24.86 -7.79
N GLN A 16 5.42 -25.99 -8.05
CA GLN A 16 5.08 -26.39 -9.41
C GLN A 16 4.14 -25.38 -10.07
N PHE A 17 3.12 -24.93 -9.34
CA PHE A 17 2.20 -23.88 -9.79
C PHE A 17 2.94 -22.59 -10.17
N LEU A 18 3.81 -22.09 -9.30
CA LEU A 18 4.59 -20.87 -9.53
C LEU A 18 5.52 -20.98 -10.75
N ASN A 19 6.12 -22.16 -10.98
CA ASN A 19 6.98 -22.39 -12.16
C ASN A 19 6.21 -22.44 -13.49
N GLN A 20 4.90 -22.69 -13.45
CA GLN A 20 4.06 -22.81 -14.64
C GLN A 20 3.32 -21.50 -15.00
N THR A 21 3.37 -20.49 -14.13
CA THR A 21 2.73 -19.19 -14.36
C THR A 21 3.75 -18.10 -14.63
N SER A 22 3.41 -17.15 -15.51
CA SER A 22 4.20 -15.95 -15.74
C SER A 22 3.78 -14.79 -14.84
N CYS A 23 2.66 -14.93 -14.14
CA CYS A 23 2.05 -13.90 -13.29
C CYS A 23 1.42 -14.54 -12.05
N VAL A 24 1.63 -13.95 -10.89
CA VAL A 24 1.04 -14.37 -9.62
C VAL A 24 0.40 -13.18 -8.91
N PHE A 25 -0.78 -13.38 -8.37
CA PHE A 25 -1.41 -12.45 -7.42
C PHE A 25 -0.87 -12.76 -6.03
N LEU A 26 -0.42 -11.72 -5.33
CA LEU A 26 0.29 -11.85 -4.06
C LEU A 26 -0.32 -10.90 -3.03
N ASP A 27 -0.51 -11.42 -1.82
CA ASP A 27 -0.86 -10.68 -0.63
C ASP A 27 -0.31 -11.43 0.59
N CYS A 28 0.19 -10.72 1.60
CA CYS A 28 0.71 -11.33 2.81
C CYS A 28 -0.08 -10.90 4.04
N GLU A 29 -0.15 -11.81 5.01
CA GLU A 29 -0.76 -11.54 6.32
C GLU A 29 0.20 -11.87 7.44
N GLY A 30 0.08 -11.14 8.55
CA GLY A 30 0.99 -11.30 9.67
C GLY A 30 0.76 -10.32 10.81
N ARG A 31 1.54 -10.50 11.87
CA ARG A 31 1.59 -9.53 12.96
C ARG A 31 2.36 -8.30 12.51
N ASP A 32 1.76 -7.12 12.64
CA ASP A 32 2.39 -5.81 12.36
C ASP A 32 3.25 -5.82 11.09
N LEU A 33 2.70 -6.45 10.04
CA LEU A 33 3.42 -6.88 8.85
C LEU A 33 4.30 -5.77 8.27
N GLY A 34 5.55 -6.12 7.94
CA GLY A 34 6.53 -5.25 7.30
C GLY A 34 7.13 -4.18 8.21
N THR A 35 6.70 -4.07 9.48
CA THR A 35 7.31 -3.17 10.46
C THR A 35 8.53 -3.81 11.14
N ARG A 36 9.27 -3.03 11.94
CA ARG A 36 10.45 -3.53 12.68
C ARG A 36 10.14 -4.71 13.61
N ASN A 37 8.94 -4.76 14.19
CA ASN A 37 8.50 -5.83 15.09
C ASN A 37 7.55 -6.83 14.39
N GLY A 38 7.36 -6.65 13.09
CA GLY A 38 6.48 -7.45 12.27
C GLY A 38 6.97 -8.87 12.08
N ALA A 39 6.03 -9.77 11.77
CA ALA A 39 6.30 -11.15 11.43
C ALA A 39 5.32 -11.61 10.35
N LEU A 40 5.85 -12.27 9.32
CA LEU A 40 5.06 -12.92 8.28
C LEU A 40 4.37 -14.18 8.82
N SER A 41 3.10 -14.37 8.47
CA SER A 41 2.32 -15.55 8.85
C SER A 41 1.81 -16.35 7.67
N ILE A 42 1.20 -15.68 6.70
CA ILE A 42 0.61 -16.30 5.52
C ILE A 42 1.08 -15.55 4.27
N ILE A 43 1.42 -16.30 3.23
CA ILE A 43 1.57 -15.79 1.87
C ILE A 43 0.42 -16.35 1.03
N SER A 44 -0.41 -15.48 0.49
CA SER A 44 -1.53 -15.85 -0.37
C SER A 44 -1.10 -15.71 -1.82
N LEU A 45 -1.34 -16.75 -2.63
CA LEU A 45 -0.90 -16.84 -4.02
C LEU A 45 -2.03 -17.30 -4.93
N GLY A 46 -2.29 -16.55 -6.01
CA GLY A 46 -3.24 -16.92 -7.05
C GLY A 46 -2.72 -16.66 -8.46
N SER A 47 -3.45 -17.10 -9.48
CA SER A 47 -3.16 -16.83 -10.89
C SER A 47 -4.45 -16.64 -11.67
N LEU A 48 -4.37 -15.93 -12.80
CA LEU A 48 -5.52 -15.50 -13.60
C LEU A 48 -6.41 -16.64 -14.09
N HIS A 49 -5.83 -17.82 -14.32
CA HIS A 49 -6.53 -18.98 -14.87
C HIS A 49 -6.68 -20.12 -13.87
N SER A 50 -6.39 -19.87 -12.58
CA SER A 50 -6.50 -20.86 -11.52
C SER A 50 -7.64 -20.51 -10.58
N GLU A 51 -8.57 -21.43 -10.39
CA GLU A 51 -9.58 -21.34 -9.32
C GLU A 51 -9.00 -21.68 -7.93
N THR A 52 -7.77 -22.19 -7.91
CA THR A 52 -7.04 -22.55 -6.71
C THR A 52 -6.18 -21.39 -6.25
N ILE A 53 -6.38 -21.02 -4.98
CA ILE A 53 -5.54 -20.08 -4.23
C ILE A 53 -4.70 -20.88 -3.24
N TYR A 54 -3.42 -20.63 -3.18
CA TYR A 54 -2.51 -21.27 -2.24
C TYR A 54 -2.26 -20.33 -1.06
N LEU A 55 -2.44 -20.83 0.16
CA LEU A 55 -2.15 -20.11 1.39
C LEU A 55 -0.95 -20.77 2.06
N VAL A 56 0.24 -20.20 1.91
CA VAL A 56 1.48 -20.75 2.47
C VAL A 56 1.58 -20.36 3.95
N ASP A 57 1.52 -21.36 4.83
CA ASP A 57 1.61 -21.19 6.28
C ASP A 57 3.07 -21.11 6.73
N VAL A 58 3.60 -19.89 6.69
CA VAL A 58 5.00 -19.54 7.02
C VAL A 58 5.36 -19.92 8.46
N VAL A 59 4.42 -19.85 9.40
CA VAL A 59 4.67 -20.15 10.82
C VAL A 59 4.82 -21.66 11.04
N SER A 60 4.03 -22.47 10.33
CA SER A 60 4.02 -23.93 10.50
C SER A 60 5.18 -24.66 9.82
N LEU A 61 5.85 -24.00 8.87
CA LEU A 61 6.85 -24.61 7.99
C LEU A 61 8.28 -24.25 8.43
N SER A 62 9.22 -25.16 8.16
CA SER A 62 10.64 -24.87 8.36
C SER A 62 11.16 -23.92 7.27
N PRO A 63 12.21 -23.12 7.56
CA PRO A 63 12.84 -22.25 6.56
C PRO A 63 13.24 -22.98 5.27
N ASP A 64 13.78 -24.20 5.38
CA ASP A 64 14.22 -24.99 4.22
C ASP A 64 13.06 -25.35 3.27
N LEU A 65 11.85 -25.60 3.82
CA LEU A 65 10.66 -25.85 3.01
C LEU A 65 10.13 -24.57 2.37
N LEU A 66 10.34 -23.40 2.99
CA LEU A 66 9.87 -22.13 2.46
C LEU A 66 10.79 -21.54 1.39
N GLN A 67 12.08 -21.86 1.42
CA GLN A 67 13.09 -21.26 0.53
C GLN A 67 12.72 -21.34 -0.96
N PRO A 68 12.20 -22.47 -1.50
CA PRO A 68 11.81 -22.52 -2.91
C PRO A 68 10.68 -21.55 -3.29
N VAL A 69 9.76 -21.25 -2.35
CA VAL A 69 8.70 -20.26 -2.58
C VAL A 69 9.30 -18.85 -2.63
N PHE A 70 10.19 -18.54 -1.69
CA PHE A 70 10.90 -17.25 -1.65
C PHE A 70 11.76 -17.01 -2.88
N ASP A 71 12.51 -18.02 -3.33
CA ASP A 71 13.33 -17.96 -4.56
C ASP A 71 12.47 -17.64 -5.79
N LEU A 72 11.29 -18.25 -5.90
CA LEU A 72 10.36 -18.00 -7.00
C LEU A 72 9.71 -16.62 -6.94
N LEU A 73 9.34 -16.13 -5.75
CA LEU A 73 8.85 -14.76 -5.60
C LEU A 73 9.93 -13.72 -5.96
N GLY A 74 11.19 -14.03 -5.62
CA GLY A 74 12.36 -13.25 -6.00
C GLY A 74 12.72 -13.29 -7.48
N ASN A 75 12.15 -14.23 -8.26
CA ASN A 75 12.40 -14.34 -9.69
C ASN A 75 11.86 -13.11 -10.44
N GLU A 76 12.75 -12.42 -11.14
CA GLU A 76 12.42 -11.21 -11.91
C GLU A 76 11.54 -11.51 -13.14
N ASN A 77 11.57 -12.75 -13.64
CA ASN A 77 10.72 -13.17 -14.76
C ASN A 77 9.28 -13.46 -14.35
N LEU A 78 9.04 -13.73 -13.07
CA LEU A 78 7.69 -13.89 -12.53
C LEU A 78 7.12 -12.52 -12.21
N ARG A 79 6.00 -12.14 -12.83
CA ARG A 79 5.28 -10.92 -12.49
C ARG A 79 4.51 -11.11 -11.18
N LYS A 80 4.70 -10.20 -10.23
CA LYS A 80 3.91 -10.13 -9.00
C LYS A 80 2.85 -9.05 -9.17
N VAL A 81 1.59 -9.37 -8.96
CA VAL A 81 0.49 -8.39 -8.96
C VAL A 81 -0.02 -8.27 -7.52
N VAL A 82 0.00 -7.05 -7.00
CA VAL A 82 -0.30 -6.74 -5.59
C VAL A 82 -1.29 -5.58 -5.50
N TRP A 83 -1.88 -5.39 -4.33
CA TRP A 83 -2.58 -4.17 -3.97
C TRP A 83 -1.88 -3.50 -2.78
N ASP A 84 -1.21 -2.37 -3.01
CA ASP A 84 -0.43 -1.69 -1.97
C ASP A 84 0.68 -2.58 -1.35
N GLY A 85 1.56 -3.13 -2.20
CA GLY A 85 2.55 -4.14 -1.81
C GLY A 85 3.72 -3.67 -0.93
N ARG A 86 3.65 -2.46 -0.38
CA ARG A 86 4.75 -1.82 0.37
C ARG A 86 5.15 -2.60 1.61
N MET A 87 4.15 -3.07 2.36
CA MET A 87 4.37 -3.77 3.62
C MET A 87 4.74 -5.23 3.38
N ASP A 88 4.18 -5.86 2.35
CA ASP A 88 4.57 -7.19 1.88
C ASP A 88 6.04 -7.21 1.46
N PHE A 89 6.46 -6.25 0.64
CA PHE A 89 7.85 -6.10 0.25
C PHE A 89 8.75 -5.83 1.46
N SER A 90 8.35 -4.95 2.38
CA SER A 90 9.15 -4.67 3.58
C SER A 90 9.33 -5.93 4.45
N GLU A 91 8.31 -6.78 4.56
CA GLU A 91 8.42 -8.04 5.29
C GLU A 91 9.34 -9.02 4.55
N LEU A 92 9.05 -9.31 3.28
CA LEU A 92 9.78 -10.27 2.45
C LEU A 92 11.26 -9.88 2.28
N PHE A 93 11.55 -8.61 2.02
CA PHE A 93 12.91 -8.14 1.77
C PHE A 93 13.79 -8.21 3.02
N PHE A 94 13.33 -7.63 4.12
CA PHE A 94 14.13 -7.54 5.35
C PHE A 94 14.04 -8.78 6.24
N GLY A 95 12.94 -9.54 6.16
CA GLY A 95 12.66 -10.70 7.02
C GLY A 95 13.04 -12.02 6.38
N HIS A 96 12.99 -12.08 5.04
CA HIS A 96 13.18 -13.32 4.27
C HIS A 96 14.14 -13.14 3.09
N ALA A 97 14.92 -12.06 3.05
CA ALA A 97 15.89 -11.76 2.00
C ALA A 97 15.33 -11.87 0.56
N THR A 98 14.04 -11.62 0.39
CA THR A 98 13.31 -11.83 -0.87
C THR A 98 12.88 -10.49 -1.46
N ALA A 99 13.50 -10.08 -2.57
CA ALA A 99 13.17 -8.85 -3.27
C ALA A 99 12.14 -9.12 -4.39
N ILE A 100 10.94 -8.54 -4.28
CA ILE A 100 9.86 -8.75 -5.27
C ILE A 100 9.69 -7.59 -6.27
N ASP A 101 10.50 -6.54 -6.19
CA ASP A 101 10.25 -5.25 -6.84
C ASP A 101 10.68 -5.13 -8.31
N ALA A 102 11.41 -6.09 -8.88
CA ALA A 102 11.91 -6.02 -10.26
C ALA A 102 10.83 -6.18 -11.36
N ASN A 103 9.74 -6.89 -11.08
CA ASN A 103 8.61 -7.12 -12.00
C ASN A 103 7.32 -7.21 -11.18
N VAL A 104 7.02 -6.12 -10.48
CA VAL A 104 5.81 -5.97 -9.67
C VAL A 104 4.87 -4.97 -10.32
N LEU A 105 3.59 -5.28 -10.32
CA LEU A 105 2.50 -4.39 -10.70
C LEU A 105 1.61 -4.16 -9.49
N ASP A 106 1.58 -2.93 -9.02
CA ASP A 106 0.70 -2.51 -7.93
C ASP A 106 -0.58 -1.89 -8.49
N LEU A 107 -1.70 -2.59 -8.27
CA LEU A 107 -3.01 -2.20 -8.80
C LEU A 107 -3.53 -0.88 -8.21
N GLN A 108 -2.99 -0.43 -7.08
CA GLN A 108 -3.37 0.87 -6.50
C GLN A 108 -2.87 2.02 -7.37
N LEU A 109 -1.75 1.85 -8.09
CA LEU A 109 -1.27 2.83 -9.06
C LEU A 109 -2.13 2.84 -10.32
N VAL A 110 -2.58 1.67 -10.77
CA VAL A 110 -3.52 1.53 -11.89
C VAL A 110 -4.85 2.22 -11.57
N ASP A 111 -5.37 2.07 -10.34
CA ASP A 111 -6.53 2.85 -9.89
C ASP A 111 -6.26 4.36 -10.00
N ILE A 112 -5.12 4.85 -9.51
CA ILE A 112 -4.79 6.28 -9.54
C ILE A 112 -4.73 6.81 -10.97
N THR A 113 -4.05 6.11 -11.89
CA THR A 113 -3.91 6.54 -13.29
C THR A 113 -5.26 6.49 -14.01
N SER A 114 -6.11 5.51 -13.72
CA SER A 114 -7.45 5.40 -14.33
C SER A 114 -8.39 6.56 -13.98
N ARG A 115 -8.20 7.23 -12.83
CA ARG A 115 -9.14 8.25 -12.34
C ARG A 115 -9.32 9.41 -13.31
N ALA A 116 -8.26 9.81 -14.03
CA ALA A 116 -8.36 10.87 -15.04
C ALA A 116 -9.29 10.45 -16.19
N ALA A 117 -9.16 9.21 -16.67
CA ALA A 117 -10.07 8.64 -17.67
C ALA A 117 -11.52 8.54 -17.17
N ARG A 118 -11.71 8.35 -15.86
CA ARG A 118 -13.02 8.38 -15.17
C ARG A 118 -13.50 9.81 -14.84
N GLY A 119 -12.84 10.85 -15.35
CA GLY A 119 -13.26 12.25 -15.22
C GLY A 119 -12.90 12.89 -13.88
N GLU A 120 -11.87 12.40 -13.18
CA GLU A 120 -11.27 13.09 -12.04
C GLU A 120 -10.45 14.29 -12.51
N ASN A 121 -10.82 15.49 -12.04
CA ASN A 121 -10.05 16.72 -12.19
C ASN A 121 -9.42 17.11 -10.84
N GLU A 122 -8.64 18.20 -10.81
CA GLU A 122 -8.00 18.69 -9.59
C GLU A 122 -8.99 18.90 -8.42
N TYR A 123 -10.17 19.45 -8.70
CA TYR A 123 -11.19 19.64 -7.67
C TYR A 123 -11.59 18.30 -7.03
N LYS A 124 -11.92 17.29 -7.85
CA LYS A 124 -12.28 15.94 -7.37
C LYS A 124 -11.11 15.25 -6.66
N ARG A 125 -9.89 15.38 -7.18
CA ARG A 125 -8.66 14.88 -6.54
C ARG A 125 -8.49 15.46 -5.13
N ASN A 126 -8.55 16.79 -4.99
CA ASN A 126 -8.41 17.46 -3.71
C ASN A 126 -9.58 17.15 -2.76
N HIS A 127 -10.79 16.93 -3.28
CA HIS A 127 -11.93 16.52 -2.48
C HIS A 127 -11.71 15.15 -1.80
N ARG A 128 -10.96 14.23 -2.42
CA ARG A 128 -10.59 12.95 -1.77
C ARG A 128 -9.73 13.14 -0.52
N LEU A 129 -8.97 14.23 -0.43
CA LEU A 129 -8.16 14.57 0.73
C LEU A 129 -8.99 15.07 1.93
N CYS A 130 -10.28 15.39 1.72
CA CYS A 130 -11.14 15.97 2.75
C CYS A 130 -11.64 14.98 3.82
N SER A 131 -11.23 13.72 3.77
CA SER A 131 -11.67 12.71 4.75
C SER A 131 -11.19 13.04 6.17
N GLY A 132 -12.08 13.64 6.96
CA GLY A 132 -11.78 14.14 8.31
C GLY A 132 -10.82 15.33 8.32
N PHE A 133 -10.80 16.14 7.25
CA PHE A 133 -10.04 17.38 7.15
C PHE A 133 -10.80 18.38 6.26
N PRO A 134 -11.19 19.58 6.73
CA PRO A 134 -12.11 20.44 6.00
C PRO A 134 -11.55 20.95 4.66
N TRP A 135 -12.42 21.05 3.65
CA TRP A 135 -12.09 21.62 2.34
C TRP A 135 -11.42 23.00 2.41
N ARG A 136 -11.84 23.84 3.37
CA ARG A 136 -11.28 25.17 3.57
C ARG A 136 -9.80 25.13 4.00
N GLU A 137 -9.38 24.09 4.71
CA GLU A 137 -7.99 23.88 5.10
C GLU A 137 -7.17 23.28 3.95
N VAL A 138 -7.74 22.31 3.22
CA VAL A 138 -7.12 21.73 2.01
C VAL A 138 -6.75 22.82 1.01
N ARG A 139 -7.64 23.78 0.75
CA ARG A 139 -7.42 24.88 -0.21
C ARG A 139 -6.31 25.86 0.16
N LYS A 140 -5.84 25.87 1.41
CA LYS A 140 -4.73 26.72 1.84
C LYS A 140 -3.37 26.09 1.57
N LEU A 141 -3.34 24.81 1.23
CA LEU A 141 -2.14 24.03 1.05
C LEU A 141 -1.84 23.87 -0.45
N GLN A 142 -0.57 23.96 -0.83
CA GLN A 142 -0.09 23.63 -2.17
C GLN A 142 0.04 22.10 -2.25
N LEU A 143 -0.98 21.42 -2.80
CA LEU A 143 -1.15 19.95 -2.78
C LEU A 143 -1.23 19.35 -4.18
N GLU A 144 -0.60 19.99 -5.16
CA GLU A 144 -0.54 19.47 -6.51
C GLU A 144 0.14 18.09 -6.49
N ASP A 145 -0.32 17.19 -7.36
CA ASP A 145 0.15 15.80 -7.47
C ASP A 145 -0.01 14.94 -6.20
N LEU A 146 -0.70 15.44 -5.17
CA LEU A 146 -1.03 14.64 -4.00
C LEU A 146 -2.29 13.79 -4.26
N HIS A 147 -2.13 12.48 -4.23
CA HIS A 147 -3.23 11.53 -4.43
C HIS A 147 -3.60 10.83 -3.13
N ALA A 148 -4.89 10.84 -2.80
CA ALA A 148 -5.43 9.97 -1.76
C ALA A 148 -5.49 8.53 -2.28
N LEU A 149 -4.95 7.60 -1.51
CA LEU A 149 -5.06 6.16 -1.74
C LEU A 149 -6.42 5.68 -1.26
N CYS A 150 -6.97 4.67 -1.93
CA CYS A 150 -8.19 4.00 -1.50
C CYS A 150 -7.89 2.56 -1.07
N SER A 151 -8.79 1.97 -0.27
CA SER A 151 -8.72 0.56 0.06
C SER A 151 -9.16 -0.30 -1.13
N LEU A 152 -8.73 -1.57 -1.17
CA LEU A 152 -9.14 -2.55 -2.17
C LEU A 152 -10.67 -2.61 -2.33
N ASP A 153 -11.41 -2.72 -1.23
CA ASP A 153 -12.88 -2.69 -1.20
C ASP A 153 -13.48 -1.43 -1.86
N ARG A 154 -12.81 -0.28 -1.70
CA ARG A 154 -13.29 0.98 -2.23
C ARG A 154 -13.01 1.09 -3.72
N ALA A 155 -11.85 0.60 -4.18
CA ALA A 155 -11.55 0.50 -5.60
C ALA A 155 -12.55 -0.38 -6.32
N LEU A 156 -12.83 -1.59 -5.82
CA LEU A 156 -13.84 -2.48 -6.38
C LEU A 156 -15.20 -1.78 -6.58
N ARG A 157 -15.65 -1.02 -5.57
CA ARG A 157 -16.89 -0.23 -5.67
C ARG A 157 -16.80 0.93 -6.65
N GLU A 158 -15.68 1.66 -6.66
CA GLU A 158 -15.50 2.81 -7.57
C GLU A 158 -15.36 2.40 -9.05
N HIS A 159 -15.03 1.14 -9.32
CA HIS A 159 -14.93 0.53 -10.65
C HIS A 159 -16.13 -0.36 -11.01
N ASP A 160 -17.15 -0.40 -10.14
CA ASP A 160 -18.36 -1.23 -10.32
C ASP A 160 -18.03 -2.72 -10.59
N VAL A 161 -16.99 -3.26 -9.94
CA VAL A 161 -16.60 -4.67 -10.05
C VAL A 161 -17.57 -5.50 -9.20
N ALA A 162 -18.49 -6.18 -9.88
CA ALA A 162 -19.50 -7.04 -9.26
C ALA A 162 -18.96 -8.43 -8.89
N ASN A 163 -19.77 -9.21 -8.16
CA ASN A 163 -19.55 -10.63 -7.85
C ASN A 163 -18.33 -10.96 -6.97
N VAL A 164 -17.76 -9.97 -6.29
CA VAL A 164 -16.73 -10.23 -5.27
C VAL A 164 -17.39 -10.24 -3.90
N ALA A 165 -17.17 -11.31 -3.12
CA ALA A 165 -17.73 -11.44 -1.78
C ALA A 165 -17.36 -10.21 -0.92
N GLN A 166 -18.17 -9.89 0.09
CA GLN A 166 -17.76 -8.88 1.08
C GLN A 166 -16.82 -9.51 2.11
N LYS A 167 -15.89 -8.70 2.65
CA LYS A 167 -15.01 -9.16 3.72
C LYS A 167 -15.82 -9.40 4.99
N ASP A 168 -15.43 -10.42 5.75
CA ASP A 168 -16.02 -10.65 7.07
C ASP A 168 -15.81 -9.41 7.96
N VAL A 169 -16.91 -8.92 8.54
CA VAL A 169 -16.93 -7.67 9.30
C VAL A 169 -16.14 -7.79 10.59
N ASN A 170 -16.10 -8.97 11.21
CA ASN A 170 -15.39 -9.22 12.46
C ASN A 170 -13.88 -9.28 12.21
N VAL A 171 -13.43 -9.98 11.16
CA VAL A 171 -12.01 -10.00 10.76
C VAL A 171 -11.55 -8.58 10.40
N LYS A 172 -12.36 -7.84 9.63
CA LYS A 172 -12.07 -6.44 9.29
C LYS A 172 -11.97 -5.53 10.53
N LYS A 173 -12.83 -5.75 11.54
CA LYS A 173 -12.76 -5.03 12.82
C LYS A 173 -11.52 -5.41 13.62
N ALA A 174 -11.14 -6.68 13.65
CA ALA A 174 -9.94 -7.16 14.34
C ALA A 174 -8.65 -6.58 13.73
N HIS A 175 -8.58 -6.50 12.39
CA HIS A 175 -7.53 -5.76 11.69
C HIS A 175 -7.53 -4.28 12.08
N ALA A 176 -8.70 -3.65 12.13
CA ALA A 176 -8.83 -2.24 12.49
C ALA A 176 -8.49 -1.95 13.96
N SER A 177 -8.58 -2.96 14.85
CA SER A 177 -8.24 -2.83 16.27
C SER A 177 -6.78 -3.17 16.60
N ASN A 178 -5.89 -3.27 15.59
CA ASN A 178 -4.49 -3.68 15.73
C ASN A 178 -4.31 -5.03 16.43
N SER A 179 -5.30 -5.92 16.36
CA SER A 179 -5.20 -7.27 16.92
C SER A 179 -4.53 -8.22 15.92
N THR A 180 -3.38 -7.81 15.37
CA THR A 180 -2.66 -8.53 14.31
C THR A 180 -2.03 -9.84 14.80
N GLU A 181 -1.87 -10.00 16.12
CA GLU A 181 -1.41 -11.23 16.79
C GLU A 181 -2.25 -12.47 16.47
N ILE A 182 -3.53 -12.31 16.10
CA ILE A 182 -4.40 -13.43 15.72
C ILE A 182 -3.82 -14.25 14.56
N TRP A 183 -3.06 -13.60 13.67
CA TRP A 183 -2.41 -14.26 12.53
C TRP A 183 -1.30 -15.21 12.97
N MET A 184 -0.75 -15.08 14.18
CA MET A 184 0.34 -15.94 14.65
C MET A 184 -0.17 -17.21 15.36
N GLN A 185 -1.47 -17.32 15.61
CA GLN A 185 -2.07 -18.46 16.30
C GLN A 185 -2.21 -19.66 15.36
N ARG A 186 -2.07 -20.88 15.90
CA ARG A 186 -2.29 -22.12 15.14
C ARG A 186 -3.19 -23.11 15.91
N PRO A 187 -4.11 -23.82 15.21
CA PRO A 187 -4.45 -23.64 13.79
C PRO A 187 -5.11 -22.27 13.53
N LEU A 188 -4.92 -21.73 12.32
CA LEU A 188 -5.70 -20.56 11.88
C LEU A 188 -7.17 -20.96 11.72
N THR A 189 -8.08 -20.04 12.00
CA THR A 189 -9.51 -20.29 11.81
C THR A 189 -9.87 -20.22 10.32
N ASP A 190 -10.94 -20.90 9.93
CA ASP A 190 -11.43 -20.89 8.55
C ASP A 190 -11.77 -19.48 8.08
N GLU A 191 -12.20 -18.58 8.98
CA GLU A 191 -12.49 -17.19 8.65
C GLU A 191 -11.22 -16.41 8.28
N LEU A 192 -10.09 -16.65 8.95
CA LEU A 192 -8.81 -16.01 8.60
C LEU A 192 -8.27 -16.54 7.27
N LEU A 193 -8.37 -17.86 7.05
CA LEU A 193 -7.97 -18.47 5.78
C LEU A 193 -8.85 -17.98 4.61
N ALA A 194 -10.16 -17.92 4.81
CA ALA A 194 -11.10 -17.39 3.81
C ALA A 194 -10.89 -15.89 3.57
N TYR A 195 -10.53 -15.12 4.59
CA TYR A 195 -10.17 -13.72 4.45
C TYR A 195 -8.94 -13.54 3.54
N ALA A 196 -7.84 -14.25 3.85
CA ALA A 196 -6.59 -14.19 3.09
C ALA A 196 -6.78 -14.65 1.63
N ALA A 197 -7.52 -15.74 1.41
CA ALA A 197 -7.87 -16.17 0.07
C ALA A 197 -8.74 -15.13 -0.66
N GLY A 198 -9.70 -14.55 0.04
CA GLY A 198 -10.59 -13.55 -0.53
C GLY A 198 -9.85 -12.30 -1.03
N ASP A 199 -8.73 -11.92 -0.43
CA ASP A 199 -7.95 -10.78 -0.92
C ASP A 199 -7.32 -11.06 -2.29
N ILE A 200 -6.87 -12.29 -2.53
CA ILE A 200 -6.41 -12.72 -3.86
C ILE A 200 -7.57 -12.71 -4.88
N GLU A 201 -8.76 -13.16 -4.52
CA GLU A 201 -9.94 -13.09 -5.41
C GLU A 201 -10.26 -11.64 -5.80
N ARG A 202 -10.17 -10.71 -4.85
CA ARG A 202 -10.41 -9.27 -5.06
C ARG A 202 -9.35 -8.62 -5.95
N ILE A 203 -8.08 -8.92 -5.71
CA ILE A 203 -6.96 -8.45 -6.53
C ILE A 203 -7.12 -8.97 -7.96
N THR A 204 -7.44 -10.27 -8.11
CA THR A 204 -7.68 -10.90 -9.42
C THR A 204 -8.81 -10.21 -10.17
N ALA A 205 -9.96 -10.00 -9.53
CA ALA A 205 -11.11 -9.36 -10.16
C ALA A 205 -10.84 -7.91 -10.61
N LEU A 206 -10.06 -7.14 -9.83
CA LEU A 206 -9.65 -5.80 -10.26
C LEU A 206 -8.67 -5.84 -11.43
N TYR A 207 -7.71 -6.77 -11.40
CA TYR A 207 -6.77 -6.94 -12.50
C TYR A 207 -7.49 -7.27 -13.81
N GLU A 208 -8.42 -8.23 -13.79
CA GLU A 208 -9.28 -8.57 -14.93
C GLU A 208 -10.10 -7.38 -15.43
N HIS A 209 -10.68 -6.60 -14.51
CA HIS A 209 -11.40 -5.39 -14.85
C HIS A 209 -10.50 -4.36 -15.54
N PHE A 210 -9.28 -4.14 -15.04
CA PHE A 210 -8.32 -3.21 -15.62
C PHE A 210 -7.79 -3.66 -16.99
N LEU A 211 -7.63 -4.97 -17.20
CA LEU A 211 -7.38 -5.52 -18.54
C LEU A 211 -8.53 -5.22 -19.49
N LYS A 212 -9.78 -5.52 -19.08
CA LYS A 212 -10.96 -5.36 -19.91
C LYS A 212 -11.25 -3.89 -20.29
N THR A 213 -10.92 -2.97 -19.40
CA THR A 213 -11.16 -1.53 -19.58
C THR A 213 -10.01 -0.79 -20.28
N GLY A 214 -8.90 -1.47 -20.57
CA GLY A 214 -7.74 -0.87 -21.23
C GLY A 214 -6.82 -0.07 -20.29
N TYR A 215 -7.03 -0.12 -18.96
CA TYR A 215 -6.14 0.56 -18.01
C TYR A 215 -4.78 -0.14 -17.85
N LEU A 216 -4.62 -1.34 -18.41
CA LEU A 216 -3.38 -2.12 -18.47
C LEU A 216 -2.90 -2.35 -19.91
N GLU A 217 -3.21 -1.44 -20.83
CA GLU A 217 -2.67 -1.49 -22.20
C GLU A 217 -1.14 -1.53 -22.23
N ASP A 218 -0.57 -2.20 -23.23
CA ASP A 218 0.87 -2.41 -23.40
C ASP A 218 1.67 -1.10 -23.42
N ALA A 219 1.08 0.00 -23.89
CA ALA A 219 1.71 1.32 -23.91
C ALA A 219 1.91 1.92 -22.51
N LEU A 220 1.04 1.59 -21.54
CA LEU A 220 1.09 2.10 -20.16
C LEU A 220 1.86 1.19 -19.22
N LEU A 221 1.94 -0.10 -19.56
CA LEU A 221 2.48 -1.12 -18.68
C LEU A 221 3.95 -0.88 -18.26
N PRO A 222 4.89 -0.45 -19.13
CA PRO A 222 6.27 -0.19 -18.72
C PRO A 222 6.37 0.90 -17.65
N ASP A 223 5.62 1.98 -17.79
CA ASP A 223 5.58 3.07 -16.81
C ASP A 223 4.95 2.61 -15.50
N LEU A 224 3.85 1.87 -15.57
CA LEU A 224 3.20 1.29 -14.39
C LEU A 224 4.15 0.36 -13.63
N LEU A 225 4.85 -0.55 -14.29
CA LEU A 225 5.83 -1.44 -13.66
C LEU A 225 6.97 -0.65 -13.01
N SER A 226 7.49 0.38 -13.69
CA SER A 226 8.53 1.25 -13.15
C SER A 226 8.06 2.02 -11.91
N GLN A 227 6.84 2.55 -11.93
CA GLN A 227 6.21 3.23 -10.80
C GLN A 227 5.93 2.26 -9.66
N SER A 228 5.44 1.05 -9.95
CA SER A 228 5.17 0.00 -8.98
C SER A 228 6.45 -0.47 -8.30
N ALA A 229 7.55 -0.65 -9.03
CA ALA A 229 8.85 -0.97 -8.43
C ALA A 229 9.29 0.08 -7.40
N ARG A 230 9.18 1.38 -7.75
CA ARG A 230 9.45 2.48 -6.80
C ARG A 230 8.50 2.48 -5.61
N TYR A 231 7.23 2.16 -5.84
CA TYR A 231 6.19 2.21 -4.83
C TYR A 231 6.32 1.07 -3.84
N VAL A 232 6.41 -0.16 -4.32
CA VAL A 232 6.57 -1.38 -3.51
C VAL A 232 7.93 -1.36 -2.80
N GLY A 233 9.00 -0.99 -3.51
CA GLY A 233 10.35 -0.83 -2.98
C GLY A 233 10.55 0.39 -2.05
N PHE A 234 9.48 1.08 -1.64
CA PHE A 234 9.54 2.35 -0.90
C PHE A 234 10.43 2.30 0.35
N PHE A 235 10.42 1.19 1.08
CA PHE A 235 11.18 1.02 2.31
C PHE A 235 12.61 0.51 2.10
N ARG A 236 13.00 0.15 0.87
CA ARG A 236 14.30 -0.46 0.58
C ARG A 236 15.47 0.36 1.11
N SER A 237 15.47 1.68 0.87
CA SER A 237 16.58 2.57 1.24
C SER A 237 16.44 3.24 2.61
N ILE A 238 15.22 3.31 3.16
CA ILE A 238 14.94 4.01 4.42
C ILE A 238 14.75 3.05 5.61
N GLY A 239 14.69 1.74 5.35
CA GLY A 239 14.54 0.69 6.35
C GLY A 239 13.09 0.39 6.73
N ARG A 240 12.90 -0.67 7.53
CA ARG A 240 11.58 -1.07 8.03
C ARG A 240 10.91 0.06 8.82
N PRO A 241 9.64 0.37 8.54
CA PRO A 241 8.90 1.37 9.28
C PRO A 241 8.71 0.99 10.75
N SER A 242 8.67 2.00 11.62
CA SER A 242 8.26 1.89 13.03
C SER A 242 7.03 2.75 13.30
N ASP A 243 6.36 2.50 14.42
CA ASP A 243 5.22 3.31 14.89
C ASP A 243 5.59 4.77 15.18
N GLU A 244 6.87 5.06 15.40
CA GLU A 244 7.36 6.37 15.81
C GLU A 244 7.26 7.42 14.69
N ASN A 245 7.36 7.00 13.43
CA ASN A 245 7.28 7.92 12.29
C ASN A 245 5.89 7.92 11.66
N ARG A 246 5.03 8.81 12.14
CA ARG A 246 3.66 9.01 11.64
C ARG A 246 3.57 9.29 10.13
N PHE A 247 4.64 9.74 9.49
CA PHE A 247 4.64 10.08 8.06
C PHE A 247 4.71 8.85 7.14
N TRP A 248 5.00 7.67 7.68
CA TRP A 248 5.11 6.43 6.90
C TRP A 248 3.79 5.67 6.77
N ARG A 249 2.77 6.02 7.57
CA ARG A 249 1.48 5.31 7.64
C ARG A 249 0.30 6.15 7.16
N SER A 250 0.45 6.79 6.01
CA SER A 250 -0.61 7.61 5.42
C SER A 250 -1.25 6.92 4.22
N ALA A 251 -2.57 7.06 4.08
CA ALA A 251 -3.32 6.70 2.87
C ALA A 251 -3.12 7.74 1.75
N LEU A 252 -1.88 8.16 1.53
CA LEU A 252 -1.47 9.11 0.50
C LEU A 252 -0.37 8.48 -0.33
N LEU A 253 -0.43 8.68 -1.63
CA LEU A 253 0.63 8.26 -2.51
C LEU A 253 1.89 9.06 -2.19
N PRO A 254 3.04 8.42 -1.92
CA PRO A 254 4.27 9.16 -1.74
C PRO A 254 4.67 9.91 -3.02
N LEU A 255 5.20 11.13 -2.88
CA LEU A 255 5.64 11.93 -4.03
C LEU A 255 6.83 11.29 -4.74
N GLY A 256 7.01 11.56 -6.03
CA GLY A 256 8.10 10.97 -6.83
C GLY A 256 7.91 9.48 -7.16
N ILE A 257 6.71 8.93 -6.95
CA ILE A 257 6.35 7.59 -7.40
C ILE A 257 5.94 7.63 -8.88
N LEU A 258 4.95 8.47 -9.22
CA LEU A 258 4.41 8.58 -10.59
C LEU A 258 5.43 9.17 -11.57
N GLN A 259 6.24 10.12 -11.11
CA GLN A 259 7.30 10.76 -11.89
C GLN A 259 8.65 10.37 -11.30
N ALA A 260 9.62 10.05 -12.14
CA ALA A 260 10.99 9.82 -11.69
C ALA A 260 11.53 11.08 -11.00
N THR A 261 12.30 10.89 -9.95
CA THR A 261 12.92 12.02 -9.24
C THR A 261 14.01 12.64 -10.11
N GLY A 262 13.98 13.97 -10.27
CA GLY A 262 15.04 14.72 -10.95
C GLY A 262 16.37 14.73 -10.20
N GLU A 263 17.38 15.38 -10.77
CA GLU A 263 18.79 15.32 -10.31
C GLU A 263 19.03 16.04 -8.96
N GLU A 264 18.29 17.12 -8.67
CA GLU A 264 18.42 17.85 -7.41
C GLU A 264 17.45 17.32 -6.34
N LEU A 265 17.99 16.52 -5.42
CA LEU A 265 17.24 15.94 -4.32
C LEU A 265 17.46 16.68 -2.99
N GLN A 266 16.37 16.89 -2.26
CA GLN A 266 16.36 17.36 -0.87
C GLN A 266 15.79 16.27 0.03
N VAL A 267 16.34 16.12 1.23
CA VAL A 267 15.80 15.19 2.24
C VAL A 267 14.65 15.86 3.01
N CYS A 268 13.48 15.23 3.02
CA CYS A 268 12.33 15.71 3.76
C CYS A 268 12.54 15.52 5.27
N GLY A 269 12.35 16.58 6.06
CA GLY A 269 12.46 16.57 7.52
C GLY A 269 11.48 15.63 8.21
N GLY A 270 10.37 15.26 7.55
CA GLY A 270 9.34 14.36 8.07
C GLY A 270 9.57 12.90 7.67
N CYS A 271 9.23 12.54 6.43
CA CYS A 271 9.32 11.16 5.95
C CYS A 271 10.75 10.69 5.65
N LYS A 272 11.75 11.58 5.73
CA LYS A 272 13.19 11.30 5.50
C LYS A 272 13.55 10.85 4.09
N ARG A 273 12.65 11.01 3.12
CA ARG A 273 12.91 10.69 1.72
C ARG A 273 13.69 11.81 1.03
N ALA A 274 14.62 11.43 0.17
CA ALA A 274 15.22 12.30 -0.82
C ALA A 274 14.23 12.51 -1.98
N LEU A 275 13.81 13.76 -2.21
CA LEU A 275 12.78 14.14 -3.17
C LEU A 275 13.22 15.35 -3.98
N SER A 276 12.74 15.46 -5.21
CA SER A 276 12.92 16.69 -6.00
C SER A 276 12.36 17.91 -5.25
N LYS A 277 12.99 19.07 -5.42
CA LYS A 277 12.51 20.35 -4.89
C LYS A 277 11.04 20.66 -5.26
N ALA A 278 10.55 20.18 -6.40
CA ALA A 278 9.15 20.32 -6.80
C ALA A 278 8.15 19.57 -5.89
N CYS A 279 8.62 18.69 -5.00
CA CYS A 279 7.80 17.99 -4.02
C CYS A 279 7.49 18.83 -2.76
N TYR A 280 8.08 20.02 -2.64
CA TYR A 280 7.96 20.90 -1.48
C TYR A 280 7.05 22.09 -1.80
N PRO A 281 6.20 22.53 -0.85
CA PRO A 281 5.47 23.78 -1.03
C PRO A 281 6.44 24.96 -1.14
N LEU A 282 6.11 25.92 -1.99
CA LEU A 282 6.82 27.19 -2.08
C LEU A 282 6.58 28.02 -0.81
N PRO A 283 7.57 28.77 -0.30
CA PRO A 283 7.37 29.73 0.78
C PRO A 283 6.24 30.70 0.42
N LEU A 284 5.34 30.97 1.37
CA LEU A 284 4.42 32.09 1.22
C LEU A 284 5.26 33.37 1.28
N GLN A 285 5.16 34.23 0.26
CA GLN A 285 5.84 35.52 0.26
C GLN A 285 5.31 36.38 1.42
N GLU A 286 5.98 36.34 2.57
CA GLU A 286 5.83 37.37 3.59
C GLU A 286 6.66 38.57 3.17
N THR A 287 5.98 39.69 2.94
CA THR A 287 6.60 40.99 2.68
C THR A 287 7.58 41.32 3.80
N ASN A 288 8.85 41.48 3.44
CA ASN A 288 10.01 41.86 4.28
C ASN A 288 10.65 40.73 5.11
N ARG A 289 11.60 40.03 4.49
CA ARG A 289 12.89 39.65 5.09
C ARG A 289 13.88 39.30 3.98
N ASN A 290 15.13 39.69 4.18
CA ASN A 290 16.24 39.58 3.23
C ASN A 290 16.38 38.17 2.64
N ASP A 291 16.79 38.16 1.36
CA ASP A 291 16.98 37.02 0.48
C ASP A 291 17.80 35.89 1.10
N GLN A 292 17.10 34.85 1.53
CA GLN A 292 17.45 33.45 1.32
C GLN A 292 16.13 32.70 1.14
N GLU A 293 15.95 32.05 -0.01
CA GLU A 293 14.81 31.15 -0.28
C GLU A 293 14.86 29.96 0.69
N ASP A 294 14.43 30.16 1.94
CA ASP A 294 14.33 29.09 2.92
C ASP A 294 13.15 28.19 2.53
N GLN A 295 13.43 27.21 1.67
CA GLN A 295 12.49 26.19 1.26
C GLN A 295 12.02 25.39 2.47
N LEU A 296 10.71 25.12 2.55
CA LEU A 296 10.13 24.44 3.71
C LEU A 296 10.77 23.05 3.92
N PRO A 297 10.97 22.60 5.18
CA PRO A 297 11.67 21.35 5.46
C PRO A 297 10.82 20.11 5.14
N TYR A 298 9.51 20.26 4.88
CA TYR A 298 8.57 19.17 4.68
C TYR A 298 8.01 19.14 3.26
N CYS A 299 7.99 17.94 2.65
CA CYS A 299 7.31 17.74 1.38
C CYS A 299 5.79 17.88 1.52
N ARG A 300 5.06 18.07 0.42
CA ARG A 300 3.60 18.30 0.42
C ARG A 300 2.80 17.21 1.15
N VAL A 301 3.22 15.95 1.09
CA VAL A 301 2.65 14.84 1.88
C VAL A 301 2.80 15.09 3.38
N CYS A 302 4.02 15.35 3.85
CA CYS A 302 4.29 15.59 5.28
C CYS A 302 3.62 16.86 5.77
N THR A 303 3.59 17.91 4.96
CA THR A 303 2.88 19.16 5.24
C THR A 303 1.39 18.91 5.44
N PHE A 304 0.76 18.14 4.54
CA PHE A 304 -0.65 17.77 4.67
C PHE A 304 -0.93 16.92 5.92
N ILE A 305 -0.10 15.91 6.20
CA ILE A 305 -0.24 15.06 7.40
C ILE A 305 -0.13 15.90 8.67
N SER A 306 0.85 16.80 8.75
CA SER A 306 1.02 17.69 9.91
C SER A 306 -0.17 18.63 10.08
N ALA A 307 -0.64 19.28 9.01
CA ALA A 307 -1.81 20.16 9.06
C ALA A 307 -3.07 19.42 9.53
N LYS A 308 -3.28 18.18 9.05
CA LYS A 308 -4.39 17.34 9.48
C LYS A 308 -4.30 16.95 10.96
N PHE A 309 -3.10 16.63 11.44
CA PHE A 309 -2.87 16.31 12.84
C PHE A 309 -3.13 17.51 13.75
N GLU A 310 -2.59 18.68 13.39
CA GLU A 310 -2.81 19.92 14.12
C GLU A 310 -4.29 20.31 14.17
N PHE A 311 -5.01 20.16 13.06
CA PHE A 311 -6.45 20.41 13.02
C PHE A 311 -7.22 19.50 13.97
N ARG A 312 -6.91 18.19 13.97
CA ARG A 312 -7.54 17.23 14.90
C ARG A 312 -7.23 17.55 16.36
N ALA A 313 -5.97 17.87 16.68
CA ALA A 313 -5.57 18.26 18.03
C ALA A 313 -6.32 19.50 18.52
N ARG A 314 -6.47 20.52 17.66
CA ARG A 314 -7.27 21.72 17.97
C ARG A 314 -8.75 21.39 18.18
N ALA A 315 -9.33 20.52 17.35
CA ALA A 315 -10.72 20.11 17.49
C ALA A 315 -10.98 19.40 18.83
N VAL A 316 -10.10 18.48 19.23
CA VAL A 316 -10.19 17.79 20.52
C VAL A 316 -10.07 18.78 21.69
N ALA A 317 -9.10 19.69 21.64
CA ALA A 317 -8.93 20.71 22.69
C ALA A 317 -10.17 21.62 22.84
N ILE A 318 -10.82 21.99 21.73
CA ILE A 318 -12.06 22.78 21.76
C ILE A 318 -13.21 21.98 22.39
N GLU A 319 -13.34 20.69 22.06
CA GLU A 319 -14.35 19.82 22.66
C GLU A 319 -14.14 19.63 24.17
N GLU A 320 -12.89 19.49 24.62
CA GLU A 320 -12.54 19.40 26.05
C GLU A 320 -12.87 20.69 26.81
N ILE A 321 -12.54 21.85 26.23
CA ILE A 321 -12.91 23.16 26.81
C ILE A 321 -14.42 23.29 26.89
N ALA A 322 -15.16 22.93 25.83
CA ALA A 322 -16.61 23.00 25.80
C ALA A 322 -17.26 22.11 26.88
N LYS A 323 -16.69 20.92 27.17
CA LYS A 323 -17.16 20.04 28.24
C LYS A 323 -16.91 20.63 29.64
N ASN A 324 -15.83 21.40 29.82
CA ASN A 324 -15.46 22.00 31.11
C ASN A 324 -16.18 23.33 31.42
N VAL A 325 -16.85 23.96 30.43
CA VAL A 325 -17.60 25.21 30.61
C VAL A 325 -19.08 24.96 30.98
N VAL A 326 -19.54 23.70 30.92
CA VAL A 326 -20.92 23.30 31.23
C VAL A 326 -21.04 22.68 32.64
N VAL A 327 -20.07 22.93 33.53
CA VAL A 327 -20.09 22.50 34.96
C VAL A 327 -20.28 23.69 35.89
#